data_AF-A0A7S4IZP2-F1
#
_entry.id   AF-A0A7S4IZP2-F1
#
_cell.length_a   1.000
_cell.length_b   1.000
_cell.length_c   1.000
_cell.angle_alpha   90.00
_cell.angle_beta   90.00
_cell.angle_gamma   90.00
#
_symmetry.space_group_name_H-M   'P 1'
#
loop_
_entity.id
_entity.type
_entity.pdbx_description
1 polymer ?
#
loop_
_entity_poly.entity_id
_entity_poly.type
_entity_poly.pdbx_seq_one_letter_code
_entity_poly.pdbx_strand_id
1 'polypeptide(L)'
;VACIEKRGRLGGTCLNVGCIPSKALLHSSHLYEEAAHGWGPHGISADNVKMDLVKLMDHKAKTVTGLTGGIEGLFKKYKVDYFKGTGEILSAGEVKCHPVEGGDATTLAAKNIVIASGSEPAKLP
;
A
#
# COMPACT_ATOMS: atom_id res chain seq x y z
N VAL A 1 -5.87 -20.54 -3.42
CA VAL A 1 -5.38 -19.47 -4.36
C VAL A 1 -4.05 -19.03 -3.81
N ALA A 2 -3.04 -18.89 -4.66
CA ALA A 2 -1.72 -18.40 -4.25
C ALA A 2 -1.52 -16.97 -4.78
N CYS A 3 -0.93 -16.11 -3.96
CA CYS A 3 -0.56 -14.74 -4.33
C CYS A 3 0.94 -14.55 -4.05
N ILE A 4 1.68 -14.10 -5.06
CA ILE A 4 3.10 -13.81 -4.98
C ILE A 4 3.28 -12.28 -5.01
N GLU A 5 3.92 -11.70 -3.99
CA GLU A 5 4.19 -10.26 -3.92
C GLU A 5 5.60 -10.00 -3.35
N LYS A 6 6.37 -9.17 -4.08
CA LYS A 6 7.79 -8.89 -3.80
C LYS A 6 8.00 -7.79 -2.76
N ARG A 7 7.02 -6.92 -2.53
CA ARG A 7 7.14 -5.78 -1.59
C ARG A 7 7.22 -6.22 -0.13
N GLY A 8 6.85 -7.46 0.19
CA GLY A 8 6.76 -7.98 1.56
C GLY A 8 5.49 -7.54 2.31
N ARG A 9 4.92 -6.37 1.98
CA ARG A 9 3.60 -5.89 2.44
C ARG A 9 2.58 -5.93 1.30
N LEU A 10 1.40 -6.51 1.58
CA LEU A 10 0.29 -6.59 0.62
C LEU A 10 -0.35 -5.24 0.30
N GLY A 11 -1.18 -5.20 -0.74
CA GLY A 11 -1.96 -4.01 -1.16
C GLY A 11 -1.34 -3.18 -2.28
N GLY A 12 -0.18 -3.61 -2.81
CA GLY A 12 0.42 -3.04 -4.02
C GLY A 12 0.73 -1.54 -3.93
N THR A 13 0.79 -0.89 -5.09
CA THR A 13 1.13 0.54 -5.20
C THR A 13 0.11 1.42 -4.49
N CYS A 14 -1.20 1.17 -4.69
CA CYS A 14 -2.26 2.03 -4.17
C CYS A 14 -2.25 2.14 -2.64
N LEU A 15 -2.01 1.03 -1.94
CA LEU A 15 -2.02 1.00 -0.48
C LEU A 15 -0.71 1.51 0.12
N ASN A 16 0.43 1.15 -0.47
CA ASN A 16 1.74 1.41 0.13
C ASN A 16 2.32 2.78 -0.24
N VAL A 17 2.19 3.21 -1.50
CA VAL A 17 2.92 4.38 -2.05
C VAL A 17 2.09 5.22 -3.03
N GLY A 18 0.76 5.06 -3.03
CA GLY A 18 -0.13 5.70 -3.99
C GLY A 18 -1.32 6.33 -3.31
N CYS A 19 -2.51 5.78 -3.57
CA CYS A 19 -3.79 6.31 -3.14
C CYS A 19 -3.83 6.61 -1.65
N ILE A 20 -3.62 5.61 -0.79
CA ILE A 20 -3.84 5.74 0.66
C ILE A 20 -2.92 6.78 1.30
N PRO A 21 -1.59 6.73 1.12
CA PRO A 21 -0.74 7.75 1.71
C PRO A 21 -1.04 9.14 1.14
N SER A 22 -1.37 9.26 -0.15
CA SER A 22 -1.75 10.54 -0.76
C SER A 22 -3.04 11.09 -0.14
N LYS A 23 -4.09 10.27 0.01
CA LYS A 23 -5.38 10.73 0.54
C LYS A 23 -5.31 11.05 2.04
N ALA A 24 -4.49 10.33 2.81
CA ALA A 24 -4.24 10.68 4.21
C ALA A 24 -3.62 12.08 4.33
N LEU A 25 -2.61 12.38 3.51
CA LEU A 25 -1.96 13.69 3.50
C LEU A 25 -2.87 14.80 2.98
N LEU A 26 -3.64 14.53 1.91
CA LEU A 26 -4.61 15.49 1.36
C LEU A 26 -5.68 15.86 2.40
N HIS A 27 -6.21 14.88 3.12
CA HIS A 27 -7.22 15.16 4.13
C HIS A 27 -6.66 16.02 5.28
N SER A 28 -5.51 15.64 5.84
CA SER A 28 -4.92 16.40 6.95
C SER A 28 -4.45 17.81 6.55
N SER A 29 -3.92 17.98 5.34
CA SER A 29 -3.56 19.31 4.82
C SER A 29 -4.79 20.17 4.56
N HIS A 30 -5.88 19.60 4.05
CA HIS A 30 -7.15 20.30 3.90
C HIS A 30 -7.74 20.73 5.25
N LEU A 31 -7.67 19.89 6.28
CA LEU A 31 -8.11 20.27 7.63
C LEU A 31 -7.29 21.43 8.20
N TYR A 32 -5.99 21.49 7.91
CA TYR A 32 -5.15 22.61 8.29
C TYR A 32 -5.55 23.90 7.56
N GLU A 33 -5.82 23.83 6.25
CA GLU A 33 -6.31 24.95 5.45
C GLU A 33 -7.65 25.49 5.99
N GLU A 34 -8.61 24.60 6.23
CA GLU A 34 -9.92 24.95 6.79
C GLU A 34 -9.80 25.61 8.17
N ALA A 35 -8.96 25.07 9.04
CA ALA A 35 -8.72 25.64 10.37
C ALA A 35 -8.04 27.02 10.31
N ALA A 36 -7.13 27.22 9.35
CA ALA A 36 -6.40 28.48 9.20
C ALA A 36 -7.21 29.58 8.50
N HIS A 37 -8.10 29.21 7.57
CA HIS A 37 -8.71 30.17 6.64
C HIS A 37 -10.23 29.99 6.42
N GLY A 38 -10.77 28.78 6.58
CA GLY A 38 -12.15 28.44 6.16
C GLY A 38 -13.24 28.68 7.21
N TRP A 39 -12.89 28.80 8.48
CA TRP A 39 -13.85 28.76 9.59
C TRP A 39 -14.52 30.10 9.95
N GLY A 40 -13.96 31.23 9.49
CA GLY A 40 -14.49 32.57 9.77
C GLY A 40 -15.97 32.77 9.40
N PRO A 41 -16.42 32.38 8.19
CA PRO A 41 -17.84 32.45 7.80
C PRO A 41 -18.80 31.64 8.68
N HIS A 42 -18.29 30.63 9.40
CA HIS A 42 -19.05 29.83 10.35
C HIS A 42 -19.08 30.44 11.77
N GLY A 43 -18.50 31.64 11.95
CA GLY A 43 -18.42 32.30 13.25
C GLY A 43 -17.37 31.68 14.18
N ILE A 44 -16.42 30.93 13.64
CA ILE A 44 -15.38 30.22 14.39
C ILE A 44 -14.03 30.90 14.14
N SER A 45 -13.33 31.27 15.21
CA SER A 45 -11.97 31.83 15.17
C SER A 45 -10.97 30.82 15.72
N ALA A 46 -9.85 30.63 15.02
CA ALA A 46 -8.74 29.80 15.47
C ALA A 46 -7.42 30.57 15.23
N ASP A 47 -6.70 30.86 16.31
CA ASP A 47 -5.41 31.53 16.25
C ASP A 47 -4.27 30.51 16.39
N ASN A 48 -3.11 30.84 15.81
CA ASN A 48 -1.87 30.06 15.96
C ASN A 48 -1.98 28.59 15.48
N VAL A 49 -2.80 28.31 14.46
CA VAL A 49 -2.88 26.98 13.85
C VAL A 49 -1.51 26.60 13.28
N LYS A 50 -0.98 25.44 13.68
CA LYS A 50 0.33 24.94 13.27
C LYS A 50 0.25 23.49 12.83
N MET A 51 0.94 23.16 11.74
CA MET A 51 1.11 21.79 11.29
C MET A 51 2.32 21.15 11.97
N ASP A 52 2.13 20.00 12.61
CA ASP A 52 3.20 19.12 13.04
C ASP A 52 3.45 18.07 11.95
N LEU A 53 4.48 18.29 11.14
CA LEU A 53 4.80 17.42 10.01
C LEU A 53 5.18 15.99 10.46
N VAL A 54 5.80 15.84 11.63
CA VAL A 54 6.20 14.53 12.16
C VAL A 54 4.95 13.72 12.47
N LYS A 55 4.01 14.29 13.24
CA LYS A 55 2.72 13.64 13.54
C LYS A 55 1.89 13.36 12.30
N LEU A 56 1.91 14.25 11.31
CA LEU A 56 1.25 14.05 10.02
C LEU A 56 1.79 12.82 9.29
N MET A 57 3.11 12.69 9.22
CA MET A 57 3.77 11.55 8.58
C MET A 57 3.52 10.25 9.34
N ASP A 58 3.49 10.29 10.67
CA ASP A 58 3.15 9.15 11.51
C ASP A 58 1.69 8.71 11.33
N HIS A 59 0.75 9.66 11.25
CA HIS A 59 -0.65 9.38 10.95
C HIS A 59 -0.82 8.67 9.60
N LYS A 60 -0.16 9.17 8.55
CA LYS A 60 -0.09 8.52 7.24
C LYS A 60 0.47 7.10 7.35
N ALA A 61 1.61 6.92 8.02
CA ALA A 61 2.26 5.61 8.18
C ALA A 61 1.37 4.61 8.94
N LYS A 62 0.70 5.06 10.00
CA LYS A 62 -0.26 4.25 10.77
C LYS A 62 -1.44 3.81 9.92
N THR A 63 -2.00 4.71 9.11
CA THR A 63 -3.10 4.40 8.18
C THR A 63 -2.70 3.32 7.17
N VAL A 64 -1.52 3.46 6.56
CA VAL A 64 -1.00 2.45 5.63
C VAL A 64 -0.79 1.10 6.34
N THR A 65 -0.20 1.09 7.54
CA THR A 65 0.04 -0.14 8.32
C THR A 65 -1.23 -0.84 8.76
N GLY A 66 -2.24 -0.10 9.22
CA GLY A 66 -3.54 -0.68 9.56
C GLY A 66 -4.18 -1.38 8.37
N LEU A 67 -4.20 -0.73 7.20
CA LEU A 67 -4.83 -1.28 6.01
C LEU A 67 -4.04 -2.45 5.42
N THR A 68 -2.70 -2.38 5.35
CA THR A 68 -1.89 -3.51 4.84
C THR A 68 -2.05 -4.76 5.71
N GLY A 69 -2.08 -4.58 7.04
CA GLY A 69 -2.35 -5.68 7.97
C GLY A 69 -3.77 -6.24 7.83
N GLY A 70 -4.75 -5.38 7.52
CA GLY A 70 -6.11 -5.80 7.18
C GLY A 70 -6.15 -6.75 5.97
N ILE A 71 -5.37 -6.48 4.91
CA ILE A 71 -5.30 -7.37 3.74
C ILE A 71 -4.70 -8.73 4.10
N GLU A 72 -3.63 -8.76 4.91
CA GLU A 72 -3.09 -10.03 5.41
C GLU A 72 -4.11 -10.83 6.24
N GLY A 73 -4.91 -10.13 7.06
CA GLY A 73 -6.04 -10.72 7.77
C GLY A 73 -7.09 -11.32 6.83
N LEU A 74 -7.43 -10.63 5.73
CA LEU A 74 -8.34 -11.13 4.71
C LEU A 74 -7.77 -12.36 3.99
N PHE A 75 -6.48 -12.38 3.67
CA PHE A 75 -5.82 -13.55 3.08
C PHE A 75 -5.93 -14.77 3.98
N LYS A 76 -5.66 -14.62 5.29
CA LYS A 76 -5.85 -15.69 6.28
C LYS A 76 -7.30 -16.15 6.35
N LYS A 77 -8.25 -15.22 6.41
CA LYS A 77 -9.70 -15.52 6.46
C LYS A 77 -10.15 -16.33 5.24
N TYR A 78 -9.67 -16.00 4.05
CA TYR A 78 -10.04 -16.65 2.80
C TYR A 78 -9.08 -17.76 2.35
N LYS A 79 -8.14 -18.15 3.21
CA LYS A 79 -7.17 -19.23 2.95
C LYS A 79 -6.39 -19.01 1.63
N VAL A 80 -5.92 -17.78 1.44
CA VAL A 80 -5.02 -17.41 0.34
C VAL A 80 -3.58 -17.62 0.80
N ASP A 81 -2.83 -18.42 0.05
CA ASP A 81 -1.42 -18.68 0.32
C ASP A 81 -0.59 -17.47 -0.12
N TYR A 82 0.12 -16.86 0.83
CA TYR A 82 0.94 -15.68 0.57
C TYR A 82 2.42 -16.05 0.44
N PHE A 83 2.95 -15.88 -0.77
CA PHE A 83 4.37 -16.04 -1.06
C PHE A 83 5.05 -14.67 -1.17
N LYS A 84 5.97 -14.38 -0.25
CA LYS A 84 6.77 -13.16 -0.26
C LYS A 84 7.95 -13.32 -1.20
N GLY A 85 7.81 -12.86 -2.43
CA GLY A 85 8.82 -13.11 -3.46
C GLY A 85 8.53 -12.48 -4.80
N THR A 86 9.48 -12.62 -5.72
CA THR A 86 9.30 -12.25 -7.12
C THR A 86 8.83 -13.48 -7.89
N GLY A 87 7.70 -13.35 -8.57
CA GLY A 87 7.16 -14.39 -9.45
C GLY A 87 7.77 -14.32 -10.85
N GLU A 88 8.19 -15.46 -11.37
CA GLU A 88 8.68 -15.66 -12.74
C GLU A 88 7.84 -16.75 -13.40
N ILE A 89 7.22 -16.46 -14.54
CA ILE A 89 6.44 -17.45 -15.29
C ILE A 89 7.43 -18.26 -16.13
N LEU A 90 7.62 -19.54 -15.79
CA LEU A 90 8.56 -20.42 -16.50
C LEU A 90 7.92 -20.98 -17.77
N SER A 91 6.68 -21.44 -17.65
CA SER A 91 5.93 -22.09 -18.72
C SER A 91 4.43 -21.99 -18.44
N ALA A 92 3.61 -22.50 -19.36
CA ALA A 92 2.17 -22.55 -19.16
C ALA A 92 1.83 -23.40 -17.93
N GLY A 93 1.30 -22.74 -16.89
CA GLY A 93 0.88 -23.37 -15.65
C GLY A 93 1.98 -23.60 -14.61
N GLU A 94 3.15 -22.98 -14.79
CA GLU A 94 4.27 -23.07 -13.86
C GLU A 94 4.85 -21.69 -13.55
N VAL A 95 4.88 -21.33 -12.25
CA VAL A 95 5.40 -20.04 -11.77
C VAL A 95 6.43 -20.30 -10.68
N LYS A 96 7.64 -19.77 -10.85
CA LYS A 96 8.70 -19.81 -9.86
C LYS A 96 8.63 -18.57 -8.97
N CYS A 97 8.65 -18.78 -7.66
CA CYS A 97 8.72 -17.71 -6.67
C CYS A 97 10.13 -17.65 -6.10
N HIS A 98 10.79 -16.51 -6.29
CA HIS A 98 12.09 -16.19 -5.70
C HIS A 98 11.87 -15.42 -4.39
N PRO A 99 12.14 -16.01 -3.20
CA PRO A 99 11.88 -15.37 -1.92
C PRO A 99 12.66 -14.06 -1.76
N VAL A 100 12.03 -13.04 -1.18
CA VAL A 100 12.71 -11.75 -0.94
C VAL A 100 13.68 -11.77 0.24
N GLU A 101 13.50 -12.71 1.17
CA GLU A 101 14.37 -12.88 2.35
C GLU A 101 15.60 -13.77 2.06
N GLY A 102 15.80 -14.14 0.78
CA GLY A 102 16.78 -15.15 0.38
C GLY A 102 16.30 -16.59 0.61
N GLY A 103 17.01 -17.55 0.04
CA GLY A 103 16.67 -18.98 0.12
C GLY A 103 16.23 -19.59 -1.21
N ASP A 104 15.84 -20.86 -1.16
CA ASP A 104 15.53 -21.63 -2.36
C ASP A 104 14.23 -21.17 -3.00
N ALA A 105 14.30 -21.00 -4.32
CA ALA A 105 13.12 -20.66 -5.11
C ALA A 105 12.12 -21.82 -5.12
N THR A 106 10.84 -21.49 -4.95
CA THR A 106 9.76 -22.48 -4.93
C THR A 106 9.00 -22.42 -6.24
N THR A 107 8.84 -23.57 -6.90
CA THR A 107 8.01 -23.69 -8.09
C THR A 107 6.56 -24.03 -7.71
N LEU A 108 5.62 -23.28 -8.26
CA LEU A 108 4.19 -23.44 -8.05
C LEU A 108 3.52 -23.85 -9.36
N ALA A 109 2.74 -24.92 -9.31
CA ALA A 109 1.87 -25.34 -10.41
C ALA A 109 0.49 -24.67 -10.28
N ALA A 110 -0.01 -24.11 -11.38
CA ALA A 110 -1.32 -23.44 -11.41
C ALA A 110 -2.02 -23.70 -12.75
N LYS A 111 -3.33 -23.98 -12.73
CA LYS A 111 -4.12 -24.10 -13.97
C LYS A 111 -4.31 -22.75 -14.68
N ASN A 112 -4.41 -21.67 -13.90
CA ASN A 112 -4.67 -20.32 -14.37
C ASN A 112 -3.69 -19.35 -13.69
N ILE A 113 -3.15 -18.40 -14.44
CA ILE A 113 -2.21 -17.39 -13.97
C ILE A 113 -2.79 -16.01 -14.27
N VAL A 114 -2.89 -15.15 -13.26
CA VAL A 114 -3.34 -13.76 -13.41
C VAL A 114 -2.16 -12.84 -13.15
N ILE A 115 -1.76 -12.07 -14.18
CA ILE A 115 -0.67 -11.09 -14.06
C ILE A 115 -1.25 -9.79 -13.50
N ALA A 116 -0.78 -9.40 -12.32
CA ALA A 116 -1.21 -8.18 -11.63
C ALA A 116 0.00 -7.43 -11.04
N SER A 117 1.10 -7.33 -11.81
CA SER A 117 2.38 -6.71 -11.37
C SER A 117 2.31 -5.20 -11.16
N GLY A 118 1.24 -4.55 -11.63
CA GLY A 118 1.00 -3.12 -11.44
C GLY A 118 1.80 -2.24 -12.40
N SER A 119 2.29 -1.11 -11.90
CA SER A 119 2.97 -0.07 -12.67
C SER A 119 4.05 0.62 -11.84
N GLU A 120 5.00 1.27 -12.52
CA GLU A 120 6.05 2.08 -11.91
C GLU A 120 6.04 3.52 -12.47
N PRO A 121 6.52 4.53 -11.72
CA PRO A 121 6.63 5.90 -12.23
C PRO A 121 7.51 5.98 -13.48
N ALA A 122 7.06 6.73 -14.49
CA ALA A 122 7.86 7.00 -15.68
C ALA A 122 9.10 7.83 -15.33
N LYS A 123 10.22 7.55 -16.01
CA LYS A 123 11.45 8.34 -15.94
C LYS A 123 11.56 9.24 -17.17
N LEU A 124 12.15 10.43 -17.00
CA LEU A 124 12.50 11.28 -18.13
C LEU A 124 13.72 10.67 -18.86
N PRO A 125 13.74 10.62 -20.21
CA PRO A 125 14.85 10.11 -20.99
C PRO A 125 16.17 10.86 -20.78
#